data_AF-A0A963X420-F1
#
_entry.id   AF-A0A963X420-F1
#
_cell.length_a   1.000
_cell.length_b   1.000
_cell.length_c   1.000
_cell.angle_alpha   90.00
_cell.angle_beta   90.00
_cell.angle_gamma   90.00
#
_symmetry.space_group_name_H-M   'P 1'
#
loop_
_entity.id
_entity.type
_entity.pdbx_description
1 polymer ?
#
loop_
_entity_poly.entity_id
_entity_poly.type
_entity_poly.pdbx_seq_one_letter_code
_entity_poly.pdbx_strand_id
1 'polypeptide(L)'
;MRDLTHTICFALLASVAPAAAEGDCAFEGIPLHGRVKVVDSFPDIQVQTVESFPDLRVKRVESFPDNCGEWLFVDSFPDFTIRYVDGFPDLKITFVESFPGLP
;
A
#
# COMPACT_ATOMS: atom_id res chain seq x y z
N MET A 1 11.72 6.01 -62.68
CA MET A 1 12.54 7.07 -62.05
C MET A 1 12.19 7.00 -60.57
N ARG A 2 12.91 6.14 -59.84
CA ARG A 2 13.97 6.53 -58.89
C ARG A 2 13.36 7.02 -57.57
N ASP A 3 13.16 6.09 -56.64
CA ASP A 3 13.97 5.93 -55.39
C ASP A 3 13.15 6.59 -54.25
N LEU A 4 13.13 6.27 -52.96
CA LEU A 4 13.99 5.54 -52.03
C LEU A 4 13.11 5.45 -50.74
N THR A 5 12.80 4.27 -50.21
CA THR A 5 13.39 3.73 -48.97
C THR A 5 12.83 4.30 -47.65
N HIS A 6 12.30 3.38 -46.83
CA HIS A 6 12.27 3.35 -45.35
C HIS A 6 11.83 4.64 -44.63
N THR A 7 10.83 4.60 -43.77
CA THR A 7 11.00 3.95 -42.46
C THR A 7 9.63 3.77 -41.82
N ILE A 8 9.22 2.51 -41.62
CA ILE A 8 8.14 2.16 -40.70
C ILE A 8 8.68 2.45 -39.31
N CYS A 9 8.27 3.56 -38.70
CA CYS A 9 8.58 3.84 -37.31
C CYS A 9 7.55 3.09 -36.45
N PHE A 10 7.85 1.83 -36.15
CA PHE A 10 7.10 1.02 -35.19
C PHE A 10 7.35 1.61 -33.81
N ALA A 11 6.48 2.52 -33.37
CA ALA A 11 6.51 3.04 -32.01
C ALA A 11 6.15 1.91 -31.04
N LEU A 12 7.17 1.24 -30.53
CA LEU A 12 7.05 0.29 -29.44
C LEU A 12 6.63 1.07 -28.19
N LEU A 13 5.32 1.12 -27.93
CA LEU A 13 4.79 1.50 -26.63
C LEU A 13 5.26 0.43 -25.65
N ALA A 14 6.41 0.66 -25.03
CA ALA A 14 6.84 -0.11 -23.86
C ALA A 14 5.83 0.17 -22.75
N SER A 15 4.90 -0.75 -22.56
CA SER A 15 4.11 -0.82 -21.34
C SER A 15 5.09 -1.07 -20.20
N VAL A 16 5.46 -0.01 -19.49
CA VAL A 16 6.10 -0.11 -18.18
C VAL A 16 5.06 -0.76 -17.25
N ALA A 17 5.13 -2.07 -17.12
CA ALA A 17 4.49 -2.76 -16.02
C ALA A 17 5.11 -2.22 -14.72
N PRO A 18 4.31 -1.88 -13.69
CA PRO A 18 4.89 -1.57 -12.39
C PRO A 18 5.65 -2.82 -11.96
N ALA A 19 6.93 -2.63 -11.62
CA ALA A 19 7.75 -3.69 -11.06
C ALA A 19 7.14 -4.09 -9.72
N ALA A 20 6.37 -5.17 -9.70
CA ALA A 20 6.04 -5.90 -8.47
C ALA A 20 7.35 -6.50 -7.97
N ALA A 21 8.03 -5.75 -7.11
CA ALA A 21 9.24 -6.17 -6.43
C ALA A 21 8.85 -7.12 -5.28
N GLU A 22 9.58 -8.21 -5.20
CA GLU A 22 9.29 -9.42 -4.43
C GLU A 22 9.15 -9.16 -2.91
N GLY A 23 8.15 -9.77 -2.27
CA GLY A 23 7.92 -9.72 -0.82
C GLY A 23 6.82 -8.75 -0.39
N ASP A 24 5.71 -8.74 -1.12
CA ASP A 24 4.66 -7.71 -1.07
C ASP A 24 4.21 -7.40 0.35
N CYS A 25 4.50 -6.17 0.81
CA CYS A 25 3.93 -5.59 2.01
C CYS A 25 2.43 -5.38 1.77
N ALA A 26 1.68 -6.47 1.80
CA ALA A 26 0.29 -6.53 1.44
C ALA A 26 -0.44 -7.57 2.28
N PHE A 27 -1.71 -7.29 2.56
CA PHE A 27 -2.64 -8.22 3.18
C PHE A 27 -3.75 -8.52 2.16
N GLU A 28 -3.89 -9.78 1.74
CA GLU A 28 -4.89 -10.19 0.73
C GLU A 28 -4.88 -9.34 -0.56
N GLY A 29 -3.68 -8.89 -0.98
CA GLY A 29 -3.50 -8.05 -2.16
C GLY A 29 -3.69 -6.55 -1.92
N ILE A 30 -4.04 -6.13 -0.71
CA ILE A 30 -4.11 -4.73 -0.30
C ILE A 30 -2.71 -4.28 0.17
N PRO A 31 -2.08 -3.29 -0.48
CA PRO A 31 -0.83 -2.73 0.01
C PRO A 31 -1.00 -2.15 1.42
N LEU A 32 -0.11 -2.51 2.34
CA LEU A 32 -0.15 -2.06 3.74
C LEU A 32 0.47 -0.68 3.95
N HIS A 33 0.33 0.19 2.95
CA HIS A 33 0.72 1.59 2.96
C HIS A 33 -0.27 2.39 2.10
N GLY A 34 -0.40 3.68 2.37
CA GLY A 34 -1.30 4.54 1.60
C GLY A 34 -2.20 5.41 2.46
N ARG A 35 -3.28 5.88 1.83
CA ARG A 35 -4.34 6.65 2.49
C ARG A 35 -5.31 5.70 3.19
N VAL A 36 -5.44 5.85 4.50
CA VAL A 36 -6.21 4.96 5.35
C VAL A 36 -7.41 5.69 5.93
N LYS A 37 -8.59 5.08 5.85
CA LYS A 37 -9.78 5.58 6.56
C LYS A 37 -10.23 4.59 7.61
N VAL A 38 -10.55 5.10 8.80
CA VAL A 38 -11.17 4.30 9.85
C VAL A 38 -12.68 4.27 9.64
N VAL A 39 -13.28 3.08 9.68
CA VAL A 39 -14.72 2.89 9.46
C VAL A 39 -15.34 1.98 10.53
N ASP A 40 -16.63 2.19 10.78
CA ASP A 40 -17.38 1.38 11.75
C ASP A 40 -18.01 0.13 11.15
N SER A 41 -18.01 -0.05 9.82
CA SER A 41 -18.72 -1.14 9.11
C SER A 41 -18.05 -1.50 7.80
N PHE A 42 -17.99 -2.80 7.51
CA PHE A 42 -17.39 -3.39 6.30
C PHE A 42 -15.98 -2.86 5.99
N PRO A 43 -15.03 -2.94 6.95
CA PRO A 43 -13.65 -2.56 6.68
C PRO A 43 -13.01 -3.54 5.71
N ASP A 44 -11.97 -3.08 5.00
CA ASP A 44 -11.12 -3.98 4.22
C ASP A 44 -10.22 -4.82 5.16
N ILE A 45 -9.73 -4.23 6.26
CA ILE A 45 -8.84 -4.91 7.23
C ILE A 45 -9.27 -4.59 8.67
N GLN A 46 -9.43 -5.61 9.51
CA GLN A 46 -9.59 -5.43 10.95
C GLN A 46 -8.23 -5.46 11.64
N VAL A 47 -7.92 -4.42 12.40
CA VAL A 47 -6.60 -4.27 13.04
C VAL A 47 -6.71 -4.25 14.55
N GLN A 48 -5.74 -4.90 15.21
CA GLN A 48 -5.56 -4.81 16.65
C GLN A 48 -4.24 -4.09 16.95
N THR A 49 -4.28 -3.05 17.77
CA THR A 49 -3.05 -2.41 18.26
C THR A 49 -2.43 -3.25 19.37
N VAL A 50 -1.15 -3.58 19.25
CA VAL A 50 -0.40 -4.37 20.23
C VAL A 50 0.93 -3.71 20.57
N GLU A 51 1.46 -4.03 21.77
CA GLU A 51 2.77 -3.56 22.21
C GLU A 51 3.92 -4.51 21.83
N SER A 52 3.62 -5.76 21.48
CA SER A 52 4.62 -6.79 21.18
C SER A 52 4.11 -7.78 20.15
N PHE A 53 5.05 -8.32 19.36
CA PHE A 53 4.79 -9.22 18.23
C PHE A 53 3.74 -8.66 17.24
N PRO A 54 3.91 -7.42 16.74
CA PRO A 54 3.06 -6.91 15.67
C PRO A 54 3.34 -7.66 14.37
N ASP A 55 2.35 -7.69 13.47
CA ASP A 55 2.52 -8.12 12.09
C ASP A 55 2.99 -6.96 11.20
N LEU A 56 2.65 -5.71 11.58
CA LEU A 56 3.05 -4.49 10.87
C LEU A 56 3.42 -3.35 11.83
N ARG A 57 4.55 -2.70 11.57
CA ARG A 57 4.91 -1.41 12.19
C ARG A 57 4.33 -0.27 11.36
N VAL A 58 3.43 0.50 11.96
CA VAL A 58 2.74 1.61 11.30
C VAL A 58 3.35 2.94 11.72
N LYS A 59 3.75 3.74 10.75
CA LYS A 59 4.10 5.14 10.95
C LYS A 59 3.00 6.02 10.38
N ARG A 60 2.49 6.94 11.21
CA ARG A 60 1.60 8.00 10.74
C ARG A 60 2.43 9.03 9.96
N VAL A 61 2.01 9.35 8.75
CA VAL A 61 2.63 10.38 7.91
C VAL A 61 1.62 11.45 7.54
N GLU A 62 2.11 12.61 7.09
CA GLU A 62 1.28 13.75 6.65
C GLU A 62 1.18 13.86 5.12
N SER A 63 2.06 13.17 4.37
CA SER A 63 2.06 13.13 2.90
C SER A 63 2.87 11.93 2.39
N PHE A 64 2.68 11.57 1.13
CA PHE A 64 3.44 10.54 0.39
C PHE A 64 3.63 9.20 1.14
N PRO A 65 2.55 8.49 1.49
CA PRO A 65 2.60 7.18 2.16
C PRO A 65 3.00 6.05 1.20
N ASP A 66 4.20 6.13 0.64
CA ASP A 66 4.66 5.25 -0.44
C ASP A 66 5.39 4.01 0.07
N ASN A 67 5.85 4.00 1.33
CA ASN A 67 6.59 2.87 1.90
C ASN A 67 5.71 2.00 2.80
N CYS A 68 6.03 0.70 2.85
CA CYS A 68 5.39 -0.28 3.73
C CYS A 68 5.19 0.26 5.16
N GLY A 69 3.96 0.19 5.67
CA GLY A 69 3.61 0.68 7.00
C GLY A 69 3.48 2.19 7.13
N GLU A 70 3.61 2.98 6.07
CA GLU A 70 3.31 4.42 6.12
C GLU A 70 1.83 4.68 5.85
N TRP A 71 1.13 5.23 6.85
CA TRP A 71 -0.31 5.46 6.79
C TRP A 71 -0.63 6.96 6.89
N LEU A 72 -1.28 7.48 5.86
CA LEU A 72 -1.87 8.81 5.86
C LEU A 72 -3.37 8.69 6.15
N PHE A 73 -3.82 9.15 7.31
CA PHE A 73 -5.23 9.03 7.67
C PHE A 73 -6.08 10.11 6.97
N VAL A 74 -7.16 9.70 6.31
CA VAL A 74 -8.05 10.58 5.52
C VAL A 74 -9.52 10.26 5.72
N ASP A 75 -10.39 11.24 5.48
CA ASP A 75 -11.85 11.06 5.51
C ASP A 75 -12.45 10.73 4.13
N SER A 76 -11.74 11.02 3.05
CA SER A 76 -12.21 10.85 1.67
C SER A 76 -11.12 10.31 0.76
N PHE A 77 -11.53 9.51 -0.22
CA PHE A 77 -10.64 8.83 -1.18
C PHE A 77 -9.53 7.99 -0.50
N PRO A 78 -9.87 7.10 0.45
CA PRO A 78 -8.88 6.16 0.97
C PRO A 78 -8.45 5.16 -0.11
N ASP A 79 -7.23 4.64 0.05
CA ASP A 79 -6.74 3.49 -0.72
C ASP A 79 -7.27 2.18 -0.11
N PHE A 80 -7.41 2.13 1.22
CA PHE A 80 -8.11 1.07 1.95
C PHE A 80 -8.68 1.57 3.29
N THR A 81 -9.56 0.78 3.87
CA THR A 81 -10.24 1.07 5.13
C THR A 81 -9.86 0.09 6.22
N ILE A 82 -9.85 0.57 7.46
CA ILE A 82 -9.61 -0.26 8.64
C ILE A 82 -10.72 -0.13 9.66
N ARG A 83 -10.87 -1.15 10.51
CA ARG A 83 -11.56 -1.04 11.79
C ARG A 83 -10.66 -1.53 12.91
N TYR A 84 -10.59 -0.79 14.01
CA TYR A 84 -9.93 -1.28 15.23
C TYR A 84 -10.81 -2.32 15.94
N VAL A 85 -10.20 -3.42 16.36
CA VAL A 85 -10.86 -4.51 17.11
C VAL A 85 -9.99 -4.97 18.28
N ASP A 86 -10.63 -5.50 19.32
CA ASP A 86 -9.95 -6.00 20.52
C ASP A 86 -9.57 -7.49 20.43
N GLY A 87 -10.06 -8.22 19.43
CA GLY A 87 -9.80 -9.64 19.26
C GLY A 87 -10.20 -10.15 17.87
N PHE A 88 -9.61 -11.30 17.49
CA PHE A 88 -9.70 -11.88 16.15
C PHE A 88 -9.38 -10.88 15.01
N PRO A 89 -8.26 -10.13 15.10
CA PRO A 89 -7.88 -9.22 14.02
C PRO A 89 -7.38 -9.98 12.81
N ASP A 90 -7.43 -9.31 11.67
CA ASP A 90 -6.75 -9.73 10.45
C ASP A 90 -5.25 -9.40 10.54
N LEU A 91 -4.91 -8.25 11.14
CA LEU A 91 -3.53 -7.77 11.29
C LEU A 91 -3.30 -7.14 12.67
N LYS A 92 -2.22 -7.50 13.35
CA LYS A 92 -1.74 -6.79 14.54
C LYS A 92 -0.79 -5.68 14.14
N ILE A 93 -1.05 -4.46 14.61
CA ILE A 93 -0.21 -3.31 14.32
C ILE A 93 0.43 -2.75 15.59
N THR A 94 1.57 -2.08 15.43
CA THR A 94 2.10 -1.18 16.45
C THR A 94 2.49 0.14 15.81
N PHE A 95 2.29 1.25 16.53
CA PHE A 95 2.66 2.57 16.01
C PHE A 95 4.12 2.90 16.33
N VAL A 96 4.85 3.41 15.34
CA VAL A 96 6.27 3.76 15.45
C VAL A 96 6.58 5.12 14.81
N GLU A 97 7.63 5.78 15.30
CA GLU A 97 8.13 7.03 14.72
C GLU A 97 9.16 6.80 13.59
N SER A 98 9.83 5.65 13.59
CA SER A 98 10.89 5.28 12.64
C SER A 98 10.84 3.78 12.30
N PHE A 99 11.38 3.42 11.14
CA PHE A 99 11.45 2.04 10.64
C PHE A 99 10.06 1.36 10.52
N PRO A 100 9.12 1.94 9.76
CA PRO A 100 7.85 1.29 9.47
C PRO A 100 8.03 0.04 8.59
N GLY A 101 7.00 -0.77 8.55
CA GLY A 101 6.89 -1.95 7.70
C GLY A 101 6.88 -3.27 8.47
N LEU A 102 7.03 -4.38 7.74
CA LEU A 102 7.04 -5.73 8.32
C LEU A 102 8.19 -5.87 9.32
N PRO A 103 8.01 -6.52 10.49
CA PRO A 103 9.04 -6.74 11.51
C PRO A 103 10.38 -7.27 10.98
#